data_AF-A0A5J4QN68-F1
#
_entry.id   AF-A0A5J4QN68-F1
#
_cell.length_a   1.000
_cell.length_b   1.000
_cell.length_c   1.000
_cell.angle_alpha   90.00
_cell.angle_beta   90.00
_cell.angle_gamma   90.00
#
_symmetry.space_group_name_H-M   'P 1'
#
loop_
_entity.id
_entity.type
_entity.pdbx_description
1 polymer ?
#
loop_
_entity_poly.entity_id
_entity_poly.type
_entity_poly.pdbx_seq_one_letter_code
_entity_poly.pdbx_strand_id
1 'polypeptide(L)'
;MEKVKVVYSKEVIDFLSDLMEILYVKDYFGFMDSAIKYVIDLVHEIDTTIANKPQKIAPNYFSKYGKGLCYSIFKKNNNTTWYVFFNYENDIYYIRYIGNNHNISQYL
;
A
#
# COMPACT_ATOMS: atom_id res chain seq x y z
N MET A 1 19.04 -5.55 -12.57
CA MET A 1 17.65 -5.83 -12.14
C MET A 1 16.75 -5.03 -13.05
N GLU A 2 15.75 -5.68 -13.65
CA GLU A 2 14.78 -5.01 -14.50
C GLU A 2 13.97 -4.01 -13.67
N LYS A 3 13.79 -2.80 -14.20
CA LYS A 3 13.14 -1.70 -13.46
C LYS A 3 11.64 -1.97 -13.43
N VAL A 4 11.14 -2.49 -12.31
CA VAL A 4 9.71 -2.68 -12.08
C VAL A 4 8.99 -1.35 -12.23
N LYS A 5 7.93 -1.31 -13.04
CA LYS A 5 7.13 -0.11 -13.23
C LYS A 5 5.88 -0.18 -12.34
N VAL A 6 5.79 0.77 -11.43
CA VAL A 6 4.66 0.92 -10.50
C VAL A 6 3.98 2.25 -10.77
N VAL A 7 2.65 2.23 -10.85
CA VAL A 7 1.81 3.41 -11.07
C VAL A 7 0.72 3.41 -10.01
N TYR A 8 0.58 4.54 -9.32
CA TYR A 8 -0.40 4.72 -8.26
C TYR A 8 -1.65 5.44 -8.80
N SER A 9 -2.83 4.98 -8.42
CA SER A 9 -4.05 5.75 -8.68
C SER A 9 -4.04 7.06 -7.88
N LYS A 10 -4.83 8.04 -8.33
CA LYS A 10 -4.94 9.33 -7.64
C LYS A 10 -5.38 9.14 -6.19
N GLU A 11 -6.36 8.27 -5.96
CA GLU A 11 -6.90 7.98 -4.63
C GLU A 11 -5.83 7.41 -3.68
N VAL A 12 -4.89 6.62 -4.22
CA VAL A 12 -3.77 6.09 -3.42
C VAL A 12 -2.75 7.18 -3.11
N ILE A 13 -2.47 8.08 -4.06
CA ILE A 13 -1.57 9.22 -3.83
C ILE A 13 -2.17 10.12 -2.74
N ASP A 14 -3.44 10.50 -2.89
CA ASP A 14 -4.14 11.34 -1.91
C ASP A 14 -4.14 10.67 -0.52
N PHE A 15 -4.44 9.37 -0.45
CA PHE A 15 -4.36 8.61 0.80
C PHE A 15 -2.97 8.61 1.43
N LEU A 16 -1.90 8.43 0.64
CA LEU A 16 -0.54 8.41 1.17
C LEU A 16 -0.11 9.79 1.68
N SER A 17 -0.56 10.87 1.02
CA SER A 17 -0.38 12.24 1.50
C SER A 17 -1.10 12.46 2.84
N ASP A 18 -2.38 12.10 2.93
CA ASP A 18 -3.17 12.22 4.16
C ASP A 18 -2.59 11.35 5.31
N LEU A 19 -2.05 10.19 4.96
CA LEU A 19 -1.44 9.27 5.93
C LEU A 19 -0.29 9.91 6.69
N MET A 20 0.52 10.77 6.05
CA MET A 20 1.63 11.47 6.73
C MET A 20 1.10 12.34 7.87
N GLU A 21 0.04 13.11 7.59
CA GLU A 21 -0.60 13.97 8.59
C GLU A 21 -1.28 13.16 9.68
N ILE A 22 -2.03 12.10 9.32
CA ILE A 22 -2.70 11.22 10.28
C ILE A 22 -1.68 10.61 11.25
N LEU A 23 -0.55 10.12 10.73
CA LEU A 23 0.48 9.49 11.54
C LEU A 23 1.11 10.45 12.55
N TYR A 24 1.23 11.74 12.18
CA TYR A 24 1.72 12.77 13.08
C TYR A 24 0.65 13.21 14.10
N VAL A 25 -0.54 13.59 13.64
CA VAL A 25 -1.63 14.13 14.48
C VAL A 25 -2.15 13.10 15.49
N LYS A 26 -2.07 11.80 15.17
CA LYS A 26 -2.45 10.72 16.08
C LYS A 26 -1.31 10.24 16.99
N ASP A 27 -0.19 10.98 17.05
CA ASP A 27 0.99 10.68 17.86
C ASP A 27 1.59 9.28 17.61
N TYR A 28 1.40 8.71 16.40
CA TYR A 28 2.15 7.52 16.01
C TYR A 28 3.64 7.84 15.82
N PHE A 29 3.94 9.07 15.41
CA PHE A 29 5.28 9.63 15.41
C PHE A 29 5.28 11.00 16.09
N GLY A 30 6.25 11.24 16.98
CA GLY A 30 6.39 12.54 17.67
C GLY A 30 6.88 13.69 16.78
N PHE A 31 7.27 13.40 15.52
CA PHE A 31 7.76 14.40 14.57
C PHE A 31 7.19 14.15 13.18
N MET A 32 6.78 15.21 12.48
CA MET A 32 6.26 15.14 11.12
C MET A 32 7.25 14.49 10.15
N ASP A 33 8.55 14.82 10.26
CA ASP A 33 9.59 14.22 9.42
C ASP A 33 9.67 12.70 9.56
N SER A 34 9.39 12.18 10.76
CA SER A 34 9.35 10.73 11.00
C SER A 34 8.15 10.09 10.31
N ALA A 35 6.99 10.75 10.31
CA ALA A 35 5.79 10.30 9.59
C ALA A 35 6.00 10.33 8.07
N ILE A 36 6.58 11.41 7.54
CA ILE A 36 6.93 11.54 6.11
C ILE A 36 7.89 10.42 5.72
N LYS A 37 8.97 10.23 6.50
CA LYS A 37 9.96 9.19 6.23
C LYS A 37 9.31 7.80 6.20
N TYR A 38 8.42 7.51 7.15
CA TYR A 38 7.71 6.23 7.20
C TYR A 38 6.92 5.94 5.91
N VAL A 39 6.19 6.94 5.40
CA VAL A 39 5.41 6.80 4.16
C VAL A 39 6.32 6.65 2.94
N ILE A 40 7.40 7.45 2.85
CA ILE A 40 8.40 7.33 1.78
C ILE A 40 9.04 5.93 1.78
N ASP A 41 9.43 5.42 2.95
CA ASP A 41 10.01 4.08 3.07
C ASP A 41 8.99 2.98 2.69
N LEU A 42 7.69 3.17 2.98
CA LEU A 42 6.63 2.26 2.53
C LEU A 42 6.52 2.23 1.01
N VAL A 43 6.43 3.39 0.36
CA VAL A 43 6.36 3.49 -1.11
C VAL A 43 7.61 2.90 -1.74
N HIS A 44 8.79 3.21 -1.19
CA HIS A 44 10.05 2.67 -1.68
C HIS A 44 10.10 1.14 -1.60
N GLU A 45 9.63 0.55 -0.49
CA GLU A 45 9.55 -0.92 -0.36
C GLU A 45 8.59 -1.53 -1.40
N ILE A 46 7.44 -0.88 -1.65
CA ILE A 46 6.49 -1.32 -2.67
C ILE A 46 7.15 -1.30 -4.04
N ASP A 47 7.72 -0.16 -4.44
CA ASP A 47 8.33 0.02 -5.77
C ASP A 47 9.45 -0.97 -6.05
N THR A 48 10.23 -1.31 -5.03
CA THR A 48 11.44 -2.15 -5.19
C THR A 48 11.19 -3.64 -5.00
N THR A 49 10.14 -4.03 -4.26
CA THR A 49 9.97 -5.44 -3.85
C THR A 49 8.67 -6.09 -4.31
N ILE A 50 7.68 -5.34 -4.80
CA ILE A 50 6.35 -5.88 -5.15
C ILE A 50 6.42 -7.07 -6.12
N ALA A 51 7.33 -7.04 -7.09
CA ALA A 51 7.52 -8.13 -8.05
C ALA A 51 8.00 -9.45 -7.42
N ASN A 52 8.61 -9.39 -6.24
CA ASN A 52 9.12 -10.55 -5.51
C ASN A 52 8.19 -11.00 -4.38
N LYS A 53 7.09 -10.28 -4.13
CA LYS A 53 6.15 -10.61 -3.05
C LYS A 53 5.12 -11.63 -3.54
N PRO A 54 4.68 -12.56 -2.67
CA PRO A 54 3.53 -13.41 -2.98
C PRO A 54 2.29 -12.56 -3.30
N GLN A 55 1.58 -12.95 -4.35
CA GLN A 55 0.37 -12.29 -4.80
C GLN A 55 -0.84 -13.17 -4.48
N LYS A 56 -1.90 -12.56 -3.95
CA LYS A 56 -3.16 -13.23 -3.62
C LYS A 56 -4.30 -12.54 -4.34
N ILE A 57 -5.31 -13.32 -4.76
CA ILE A 57 -6.53 -12.74 -5.32
C ILE A 57 -7.24 -11.94 -4.23
N ALA A 58 -7.66 -10.73 -4.56
CA ALA A 58 -8.38 -9.85 -3.65
C ALA A 58 -9.82 -10.32 -3.45
N PRO A 59 -10.36 -10.25 -2.22
CA PRO A 59 -11.78 -10.47 -1.97
C PRO A 59 -12.69 -9.50 -2.73
N ASN A 60 -13.91 -9.94 -3.03
CA ASN A 60 -14.90 -9.14 -3.79
C ASN A 60 -15.19 -7.77 -3.17
N TYR A 61 -15.05 -7.62 -1.85
CA TYR A 61 -15.20 -6.33 -1.17
C TYR A 61 -14.34 -5.21 -1.78
N PHE A 62 -13.15 -5.55 -2.29
CA PHE A 62 -12.23 -4.59 -2.89
C PHE A 62 -12.52 -4.31 -4.37
N SER A 63 -13.53 -4.95 -4.96
CA SER A 63 -13.90 -4.73 -6.37
C SER A 63 -14.31 -3.28 -6.69
N LYS A 64 -14.67 -2.51 -5.66
CA LYS A 64 -14.95 -1.07 -5.76
C LYS A 64 -13.72 -0.23 -6.17
N TYR A 65 -12.51 -0.75 -5.99
CA TYR A 65 -11.26 -0.10 -6.40
C TYR A 65 -10.75 -0.61 -7.76
N GLY A 66 -11.37 -1.66 -8.31
CA GLY A 66 -10.99 -2.32 -9.55
C GLY A 66 -11.44 -3.77 -9.56
N LYS A 67 -11.82 -4.30 -10.73
CA LYS A 67 -12.18 -5.72 -10.86
C LYS A 67 -10.92 -6.58 -10.97
N GLY A 68 -10.98 -7.80 -10.44
CA GLY A 68 -9.89 -8.79 -10.59
C GLY A 68 -8.57 -8.36 -9.94
N LEU A 69 -8.62 -7.65 -8.82
CA LEU A 69 -7.42 -7.21 -8.11
C LEU A 69 -6.66 -8.39 -7.51
N CYS A 70 -5.34 -8.26 -7.48
CA CYS A 70 -4.46 -9.01 -6.59
C CYS A 70 -4.02 -8.11 -5.43
N TYR A 71 -3.47 -8.71 -4.38
CA TYR A 71 -2.79 -7.97 -3.32
C TYR A 71 -1.55 -8.68 -2.80
N SER A 72 -0.62 -7.89 -2.26
CA SER A 72 0.58 -8.35 -1.57
C SER A 72 0.70 -7.71 -0.20
N ILE A 73 1.42 -8.40 0.69
CA ILE A 73 1.52 -8.07 2.12
C ILE A 73 2.88 -7.45 2.44
N PHE A 74 2.85 -6.33 3.15
CA PHE A 74 4.01 -5.56 3.60
C PHE A 74 3.96 -5.39 5.12
N LYS A 75 4.57 -6.33 5.85
CA LYS A 75 4.62 -6.32 7.31
C LYS A 75 5.67 -5.32 7.78
N LYS A 76 5.26 -4.30 8.55
CA LYS A 76 6.18 -3.28 9.10
C LYS A 76 6.68 -3.64 10.50
N ASN A 77 5.79 -4.17 11.34
CA ASN A 77 6.13 -4.69 12.66
C ASN A 77 5.09 -5.75 13.09
N ASN A 78 5.09 -6.14 14.36
CA ASN A 78 4.13 -7.13 14.89
C ASN A 78 2.68 -6.63 14.92
N ASN A 79 2.47 -5.32 14.95
CA ASN A 79 1.15 -4.70 15.08
C ASN A 79 0.62 -4.16 13.76
N THR A 80 1.49 -3.78 12.82
CA THR A 80 1.12 -3.09 11.58
C THR A 80 1.57 -3.87 10.36
N THR A 81 0.58 -4.23 9.55
CA THR A 81 0.74 -4.88 8.25
C THR A 81 -0.04 -4.11 7.21
N TRP A 82 0.61 -3.74 6.11
CA TRP A 82 0.01 -3.10 4.96
C TRP A 82 -0.34 -4.12 3.89
N TYR A 83 -1.45 -3.88 3.21
CA TYR A 83 -1.97 -4.65 2.10
C TYR A 83 -2.09 -3.73 0.90
N VAL A 84 -1.41 -4.09 -0.17
CA VAL A 84 -1.30 -3.28 -1.38
C VAL A 84 -2.02 -4.00 -2.49
N PHE A 85 -3.10 -3.42 -2.99
CA PHE A 85 -3.99 -4.00 -3.99
C PHE A 85 -3.69 -3.41 -5.36
N PHE A 86 -3.61 -4.26 -6.37
CA PHE A 86 -3.18 -3.86 -7.70
C PHE A 86 -3.74 -4.75 -8.82
N ASN A 87 -3.73 -4.20 -10.03
CA ASN A 87 -3.74 -5.00 -11.26
C ASN A 87 -2.31 -5.06 -11.80
N TYR A 88 -1.93 -6.19 -12.39
CA TYR A 88 -0.65 -6.36 -13.09
C TYR A 88 -0.91 -6.62 -14.57
N GLU A 89 -0.55 -5.66 -15.42
CA GLU A 89 -0.82 -5.70 -16.85
C GLU A 89 0.31 -5.01 -17.61
N ASN A 90 0.77 -5.59 -18.73
CA ASN A 90 1.87 -5.06 -19.55
C ASN A 90 3.13 -4.72 -18.75
N ASP A 91 3.48 -5.59 -17.80
CA ASP A 91 4.61 -5.42 -16.88
C ASP A 91 4.56 -4.16 -15.99
N ILE A 92 3.34 -3.65 -15.76
CA ILE A 92 3.06 -2.51 -14.89
C ILE A 92 2.16 -2.94 -13.75
N TYR A 93 2.57 -2.60 -12.53
CA TYR A 93 1.74 -2.68 -11.33
C TYR A 93 0.93 -1.41 -11.19
N TYR A 94 -0.39 -1.51 -11.34
CA TYR A 94 -1.32 -0.42 -11.09
C TYR A 94 -1.88 -0.53 -9.68
N ILE A 95 -1.32 0.24 -8.75
CA ILE A 95 -1.77 0.24 -7.35
C ILE A 95 -3.10 1.00 -7.26
N ARG A 96 -4.14 0.30 -6.83
CA ARG A 96 -5.53 0.80 -6.78
C ARG A 96 -6.02 1.08 -5.37
N TYR A 97 -5.45 0.42 -4.37
CA TYR A 97 -5.82 0.62 -2.97
C TYR A 97 -4.70 0.16 -2.03
N ILE A 98 -4.53 0.89 -0.93
CA ILE A 98 -3.63 0.52 0.16
C ILE A 98 -4.43 0.59 1.46
N GLY A 99 -4.33 -0.45 2.29
CA GLY A 99 -4.94 -0.47 3.62
C GLY A 99 -4.07 -1.21 4.61
N ASN A 100 -4.33 -1.05 5.91
CA ASN A 100 -3.63 -1.79 6.96
C ASN A 100 -4.58 -2.71 7.73
N ASN A 101 -4.02 -3.63 8.50
CA ASN A 101 -4.77 -4.61 9.29
C ASN A 101 -5.77 -3.99 10.28
N HIS A 102 -5.56 -2.77 10.75
CA HIS A 102 -6.50 -2.08 11.64
C HIS A 102 -7.78 -1.66 10.92
N ASN A 103 -7.72 -1.45 9.60
CA ASN A 103 -8.82 -0.89 8.83
C ASN A 103 -9.54 -1.93 7.98
N ILE A 104 -8.84 -2.98 7.54
CA ILE A 104 -9.36 -3.88 6.50
C ILE A 104 -9.32 -5.37 6.84
N SER A 105 -8.85 -5.77 8.02
CA SER A 105 -8.70 -7.19 8.37
C SER A 105 -10.01 -7.99 8.29
N GLN A 106 -11.13 -7.36 8.63
CA GLN A 106 -12.46 -7.98 8.53
C GLN A 106 -12.94 -8.24 7.09
N TYR A 107 -12.23 -7.72 6.07
CA TYR A 107 -12.60 -7.86 4.66
C TYR A 107 -11.63 -8.74 3.86
N LEU A 108 -10.58 -9.27 4.51
CA LEU A 108 -9.48 -10.03 3.91
C LEU A 108 -9.70 -11.55 3.92
#